data_AF-A0A959XP66-F1
#
_entry.id   AF-A0A959XP66-F1
#
_cell.length_a   1.000
_cell.length_b   1.000
_cell.length_c   1.000
_cell.angle_alpha   90.00
_cell.angle_beta   90.00
_cell.angle_gamma   90.00
#
_symmetry.space_group_name_H-M   'P 1'
#
loop_
_entity.id
_entity.type
_entity.pdbx_description
1 polymer ?
#
loop_
_entity_poly.entity_id
_entity_poly.type
_entity_poly.pdbx_seq_one_letter_code
_entity_poly.pdbx_strand_id
1 'polypeptide(L)'
;MKTTIATLGLLLFTTLGTQAQETMSSPPPAKADMSKHECIMAGADTWTSLGLSAEQVAKVKDIQATCKKEAEAMKADATRMEGKSMDHASKHEAELKAVLTPEQYTKWTKWCEEKHGSKMKSDSSK
;
A
#
# COMPACT_ATOMS: atom_id res chain seq x y z
N MET A 1 -11.71 -61.81 -4.44
CA MET A 1 -12.90 -61.03 -4.85
C MET A 1 -12.37 -59.85 -5.65
N LYS A 2 -12.48 -59.86 -6.99
CA LYS A 2 -13.48 -59.12 -7.79
C LYS A 2 -13.56 -57.63 -7.42
N THR A 3 -13.50 -56.58 -8.24
CA THR A 3 -13.29 -56.29 -9.68
C THR A 3 -13.21 -54.74 -9.73
N THR A 4 -12.34 -54.19 -10.57
CA THR A 4 -12.34 -52.90 -11.31
C THR A 4 -13.44 -51.86 -11.03
N ILE A 5 -13.10 -50.56 -11.04
CA ILE A 5 -13.57 -49.54 -12.02
C ILE A 5 -12.87 -48.20 -11.74
N ALA A 6 -12.07 -47.77 -12.70
CA ALA A 6 -11.60 -46.40 -12.87
C ALA A 6 -12.67 -45.62 -13.65
N THR A 7 -13.13 -44.49 -13.12
CA THR A 7 -14.08 -43.62 -13.82
C THR A 7 -13.39 -42.32 -14.21
N LEU A 8 -12.97 -42.29 -15.48
CA LEU A 8 -12.75 -41.08 -16.26
C LEU A 8 -14.07 -40.30 -16.34
N GLY A 9 -14.07 -39.05 -15.88
CA GLY A 9 -15.16 -38.10 -16.05
C GLY A 9 -14.62 -36.80 -16.64
N LEU A 10 -14.23 -36.84 -17.92
CA LEU A 10 -13.90 -35.67 -18.72
C LEU A 10 -15.22 -34.97 -19.13
N LEU A 11 -15.51 -33.82 -18.52
CA LEU A 11 -16.52 -32.89 -19.02
C LEU A 11 -15.83 -31.58 -19.39
N LEU A 12 -15.50 -31.49 -20.68
CA LEU A 12 -15.11 -30.27 -21.37
C LEU A 12 -16.33 -29.34 -21.46
N PHE A 13 -16.39 -28.33 -20.59
CA PHE A 13 -17.27 -27.19 -20.79
C PHE A 13 -16.62 -26.25 -21.80
N THR A 14 -17.08 -26.31 -23.06
CA THR A 14 -16.79 -25.30 -24.08
C THR A 14 -17.76 -24.14 -23.94
N THR A 15 -17.41 -23.15 -23.13
CA THR A 15 -18.05 -21.83 -23.19
C THR A 15 -17.31 -20.96 -24.20
N LEU A 16 -17.90 -20.79 -25.38
CA LEU A 16 -17.56 -19.67 -26.26
C LEU A 16 -18.09 -18.38 -25.62
N GLY A 17 -17.26 -17.74 -24.82
CA GLY A 17 -17.46 -16.37 -24.37
C GLY A 17 -16.63 -15.42 -25.23
N THR A 18 -17.27 -14.78 -26.20
CA THR A 18 -16.75 -13.58 -26.87
C THR A 18 -16.63 -12.48 -25.81
N GLN A 19 -15.50 -12.40 -25.12
CA GLN A 19 -15.12 -11.19 -24.39
C GLN A 19 -14.39 -10.33 -25.40
N ALA A 20 -15.13 -9.38 -25.99
CA ALA A 20 -14.51 -8.18 -26.52
C ALA A 20 -13.66 -7.60 -25.39
N GLN A 21 -12.34 -7.77 -25.47
CA GLN A 21 -11.45 -6.87 -24.77
C GLN A 21 -11.60 -5.54 -25.47
N GLU A 22 -12.57 -4.78 -24.99
CA GLU A 22 -12.43 -3.34 -24.97
C GLU A 22 -11.01 -3.10 -24.48
N THR A 23 -10.15 -2.65 -25.39
CA THR A 23 -9.06 -1.76 -25.07
C THR A 23 -9.68 -0.54 -24.40
N MET A 24 -10.16 -0.73 -23.17
CA MET A 24 -10.24 0.33 -22.21
C MET A 24 -8.81 0.81 -22.10
N SER A 25 -8.58 2.00 -22.68
CA SER A 25 -7.56 2.93 -22.25
C SER A 25 -7.12 2.55 -20.85
N SER A 26 -5.91 2.02 -20.74
CA SER A 26 -5.27 1.83 -19.45
C SER A 26 -5.52 3.13 -18.70
N PRO A 27 -6.29 3.13 -17.59
CA PRO A 27 -6.33 4.32 -16.78
C PRO A 27 -4.87 4.67 -16.49
N PRO A 28 -4.46 5.95 -16.58
CA PRO A 28 -3.14 6.34 -16.09
C PRO A 28 -3.01 5.71 -14.70
N PRO A 29 -1.85 5.10 -14.36
CA PRO A 29 -1.71 4.36 -13.11
C PRO A 29 -2.33 5.25 -12.04
N ALA A 30 -3.44 4.76 -11.46
CA ALA A 30 -4.05 5.43 -10.33
C ALA A 30 -2.87 5.75 -9.42
N LYS A 31 -2.73 7.03 -9.06
CA LYS A 31 -1.68 7.50 -8.16
C LYS A 31 -1.84 6.70 -6.88
N ALA A 32 -1.25 5.52 -6.86
CA ALA A 32 -1.37 4.54 -5.81
C ALA A 32 -0.53 5.13 -4.70
N ASP A 33 -1.25 5.83 -3.83
CA ASP A 33 -0.95 5.98 -2.42
C ASP A 33 0.48 6.42 -2.06
N MET A 34 1.08 7.31 -2.87
CA MET A 34 2.26 8.06 -2.42
C MET A 34 1.96 8.90 -1.17
N SER A 35 0.68 9.18 -0.92
CA SER A 35 0.18 9.90 0.24
C SER A 35 0.53 9.20 1.56
N LYS A 36 0.27 7.90 1.69
CA LYS A 36 0.55 7.21 2.96
C LYS A 36 2.02 7.12 3.28
N HIS A 37 2.91 7.04 2.29
CA HIS A 37 4.35 7.02 2.55
C HIS A 37 4.81 8.31 3.26
N GLU A 38 4.35 9.49 2.80
CA GLU A 38 4.63 10.75 3.50
C GLU A 38 4.07 10.75 4.93
N CYS A 39 2.90 10.18 5.13
CA CYS A 39 2.27 10.09 6.45
C CYS A 39 2.95 9.10 7.41
N ILE A 40 3.52 8.00 6.92
CA ILE A 40 4.31 7.06 7.72
C ILE A 40 5.58 7.75 8.22
N MET A 41 6.14 8.69 7.45
CA MET A 41 7.34 9.44 7.81
C MET A 41 7.09 10.64 8.74
N ALA A 42 5.93 10.70 9.41
CA ALA A 42 5.60 11.74 10.37
C ALA A 42 6.59 11.79 11.56
N GLY A 43 6.80 12.99 12.13
CA GLY A 43 7.67 13.17 13.28
C GLY A 43 7.16 12.47 14.55
N ALA A 44 8.07 12.20 15.50
CA ALA A 44 7.74 11.57 16.78
C ALA A 44 6.67 12.34 17.57
N ASP A 45 6.65 13.66 17.47
CA ASP A 45 5.64 14.53 18.10
C ASP A 45 4.24 14.27 17.55
N THR A 46 4.12 14.01 16.24
CA THR A 46 2.84 13.63 15.61
C THR A 46 2.34 12.32 16.20
N TRP A 47 3.20 11.31 16.28
CA TRP A 47 2.82 10.01 16.83
C TRP A 47 2.41 10.08 18.30
N THR A 48 3.13 10.88 19.08
CA THR A 48 2.77 11.14 20.48
C THR A 48 1.41 11.85 20.58
N SER A 49 1.14 12.81 19.69
CA SER A 49 -0.15 13.53 19.62
C SER A 49 -1.32 12.63 19.20
N LEU A 50 -1.05 11.55 18.45
CA LEU A 50 -2.03 10.52 18.10
C LEU A 50 -2.29 9.54 19.26
N GLY A 51 -1.58 9.69 20.38
CA GLY A 51 -1.74 8.88 21.58
C GLY A 51 -0.96 7.57 21.56
N LEU A 52 0.14 7.49 20.81
CA LEU A 52 1.05 6.35 20.89
C LEU A 52 1.89 6.42 22.16
N SER A 53 2.14 5.26 22.77
CA SER A 53 3.10 5.15 23.88
C SER A 53 4.54 5.33 23.40
N ALA A 54 5.47 5.62 24.31
CA ALA A 54 6.89 5.71 23.98
C ALA A 54 7.44 4.44 23.29
N GLU A 55 6.96 3.26 23.71
CA GLU A 55 7.31 1.98 23.10
C GLU A 55 6.76 1.83 21.68
N GLN A 56 5.52 2.27 21.44
CA GLN A 56 4.94 2.26 20.09
C GLN A 56 5.65 3.25 19.17
N VAL A 57 5.99 4.45 19.68
CA VAL A 57 6.78 5.44 18.93
C VAL A 57 8.15 4.89 18.56
N ALA A 58 8.81 4.14 19.45
CA ALA A 58 10.09 3.49 19.14
C ALA A 58 9.95 2.48 17.99
N LYS A 59 8.92 1.62 18.02
CA LYS A 59 8.64 0.67 16.92
C LYS A 59 8.33 1.37 15.60
N VAL A 60 7.56 2.47 15.64
CA VAL A 60 7.27 3.26 14.44
C VAL A 60 8.54 3.88 13.87
N LYS A 61 9.48 4.35 14.71
CA LYS A 61 10.78 4.84 14.25
C LYS A 61 11.60 3.75 13.53
N ASP A 62 11.54 2.51 13.99
CA ASP A 62 12.21 1.39 13.31
C ASP A 62 11.59 1.11 11.93
N ILE A 63 10.25 1.17 11.83
CA ILE A 63 9.54 1.07 10.55
C ILE A 63 9.96 2.23 9.63
N GLN A 64 10.01 3.47 10.13
CA GLN A 64 10.46 4.64 9.37
C GLN A 64 11.91 4.51 8.89
N ALA A 65 12.81 4.00 9.73
CA ALA A 65 14.20 3.78 9.36
C ALA A 65 14.31 2.75 8.23
N THR A 66 13.51 1.69 8.26
CA THR A 66 13.42 0.69 7.19
C THR A 66 12.86 1.31 5.91
N CYS A 67 11.78 2.09 6.05
CA CYS A 67 11.14 2.81 4.96
C CYS A 67 12.12 3.76 4.25
N LYS A 68 12.92 4.52 5.02
CA LYS A 68 13.96 5.40 4.48
C LYS A 68 15.06 4.62 3.75
N LYS A 69 15.53 3.50 4.32
CA LYS A 69 16.55 2.66 3.69
C LYS A 69 16.06 2.07 2.37
N GLU A 70 14.83 1.55 2.33
CA GLU A 70 14.20 1.04 1.10
C GLU A 70 14.02 2.18 0.08
N ALA A 71 13.59 3.37 0.50
CA ALA A 71 13.48 4.53 -0.38
C ALA A 71 14.83 5.01 -0.94
N GLU A 72 15.90 5.02 -0.14
CA GLU A 72 17.25 5.39 -0.57
C GLU A 72 17.85 4.35 -1.54
N ALA A 73 17.68 3.06 -1.25
CA ALA A 73 18.07 1.98 -2.15
C ALA A 73 17.34 2.10 -3.50
N MET A 74 16.04 2.40 -3.45
CA MET A 74 15.24 2.64 -4.65
C MET A 74 15.65 3.91 -5.38
N LYS A 75 16.10 4.97 -4.71
CA LYS A 75 16.64 6.14 -5.43
C LYS A 75 17.92 5.79 -6.19
N ALA A 76 18.76 4.92 -5.62
CA ALA A 76 19.95 4.41 -6.29
C ALA A 76 19.58 3.52 -7.50
N ASP A 77 18.58 2.65 -7.36
CA ASP A 77 18.14 1.70 -8.41
C ASP A 77 17.13 2.28 -9.42
N ALA A 78 16.33 3.28 -9.07
CA ALA A 78 15.37 3.94 -9.97
C ALA A 78 16.09 4.75 -11.04
N THR A 79 17.32 5.21 -10.77
CA THR A 79 18.22 5.76 -11.79
C THR A 79 18.59 4.70 -12.86
N ARG A 80 18.39 3.40 -12.55
CA ARG A 80 18.70 2.25 -13.41
C ARG A 80 17.43 1.58 -13.99
N MET A 81 16.27 1.74 -13.38
CA MET A 81 15.00 1.16 -13.82
C MET A 81 13.90 2.23 -13.92
N GLU A 82 13.85 2.95 -15.06
CA GLU A 82 12.70 3.78 -15.41
C GLU A 82 11.42 2.92 -15.44
N GLY A 83 10.47 3.19 -14.54
CA GLY A 83 9.08 2.72 -14.67
C GLY A 83 8.60 1.64 -13.70
N LYS A 84 9.41 1.13 -12.76
CA LYS A 84 8.93 0.21 -11.70
C LYS A 84 8.81 0.90 -10.35
N SER A 85 7.72 1.64 -10.15
CA SER A 85 7.29 2.07 -8.82
C SER A 85 6.75 0.85 -8.08
N MET A 86 7.56 0.18 -7.25
CA MET A 86 7.05 -0.86 -6.36
C MET A 86 6.22 -0.21 -5.23
N ASP A 87 5.05 -0.78 -4.98
CA ASP A 87 4.10 -0.36 -3.94
C ASP A 87 4.60 -0.79 -2.53
N HIS A 88 5.69 -0.19 -2.07
CA HIS A 88 6.24 -0.44 -0.71
C HIS A 88 5.42 0.26 0.38
N ALA A 89 4.60 1.25 0.02
CA ALA A 89 3.70 1.93 0.94
C ALA A 89 2.76 0.93 1.64
N SER A 90 2.21 -0.04 0.88
CA SER A 90 1.33 -1.08 1.44
C SER A 90 2.04 -2.01 2.45
N LYS A 91 3.34 -2.29 2.27
CA LYS A 91 4.10 -3.14 3.19
C LYS A 91 4.24 -2.46 4.55
N HIS A 92 4.68 -1.21 4.56
CA HIS A 92 4.88 -0.46 5.81
C HIS A 92 3.57 -0.10 6.50
N GLU A 93 2.47 0.07 5.75
CA GLU A 93 1.13 0.23 6.31
C GLU A 93 0.72 -1.01 7.13
N ALA A 94 1.01 -2.22 6.63
CA ALA A 94 0.72 -3.46 7.36
C ALA A 94 1.55 -3.58 8.65
N GLU A 95 2.84 -3.23 8.59
CA GLU A 95 3.72 -3.19 9.78
C GLU A 95 3.23 -2.16 10.80
N LEU A 96 2.81 -0.99 10.33
CA LEU A 96 2.25 0.06 11.18
C LEU A 96 0.96 -0.41 11.87
N LYS A 97 0.06 -1.06 11.13
CA LYS A 97 -1.20 -1.60 11.66
C LYS A 97 -0.99 -2.70 12.71
N ALA A 98 0.14 -3.40 12.68
CA ALA A 98 0.50 -4.38 13.71
C ALA A 98 1.00 -3.73 15.01
N VAL A 99 1.51 -2.49 14.96
CA VAL A 99 2.01 -1.74 16.12
C VAL A 99 0.92 -0.87 16.75
N LEU A 100 0.01 -0.34 15.92
CA LEU A 100 -1.07 0.54 16.34
C LEU A 100 -2.29 -0.23 16.79
N THR A 101 -3.01 0.32 17.77
CA THR A 101 -4.39 -0.13 18.04
C THR A 101 -5.31 0.31 16.90
N PRO A 102 -6.48 -0.32 16.72
CA PRO A 102 -7.44 0.09 15.69
C PRO A 102 -7.84 1.57 15.79
N GLU A 103 -7.96 2.09 17.01
CA GLU A 103 -8.29 3.49 17.27
C GLU A 103 -7.15 4.44 16.88
N GLN A 104 -5.91 4.07 17.21
CA GLN A 104 -4.72 4.84 16.82
C GLN A 104 -4.53 4.84 15.30
N TYR A 105 -4.74 3.69 14.65
CA TYR A 105 -4.71 3.56 13.21
C TYR A 105 -5.74 4.48 12.54
N THR A 106 -6.98 4.50 13.04
CA THR A 106 -8.04 5.37 12.53
C THR A 106 -7.68 6.85 12.67
N LYS A 107 -7.11 7.26 13.81
CA LYS A 107 -6.63 8.64 14.00
C LYS A 107 -5.51 9.00 13.02
N TRP A 108 -4.56 8.09 12.82
CA TRP A 108 -3.47 8.28 11.87
C TRP A 108 -3.98 8.43 10.43
N THR A 109 -4.89 7.56 9.99
CA THR A 109 -5.49 7.63 8.65
C THR A 109 -6.19 8.96 8.44
N LYS A 110 -7.01 9.39 9.40
CA LYS A 110 -7.70 10.69 9.31
C LYS A 110 -6.72 11.87 9.25
N TRP A 111 -5.69 11.85 10.11
CA TRP A 111 -4.64 12.88 10.08
C TRP A 111 -3.92 12.91 8.72
N CYS A 112 -3.68 11.76 8.12
CA CYS A 112 -3.08 11.64 6.79
C CYS A 112 -3.99 12.27 5.73
N GLU A 113 -5.28 11.91 5.72
CA GLU A 113 -6.27 12.50 4.81
C GLU A 113 -6.36 14.03 4.92
N GLU A 114 -6.33 14.58 6.15
CA GLU A 114 -6.36 16.03 6.38
C GLU A 114 -5.10 16.74 5.85
N LYS A 115 -3.93 16.12 6.01
CA LYS A 115 -2.66 16.65 5.49
C LYS A 115 -2.63 16.66 3.96
N HIS A 116 -3.09 15.59 3.31
CA HIS A 116 -3.14 15.54 1.85
C HIS A 116 -4.26 16.40 1.25
N GLY A 117 -5.42 16.48 1.91
CA GLY A 117 -6.52 17.35 1.50
C GLY A 117 -6.18 18.85 1.58
N SER A 118 -5.36 19.25 2.55
CA SER A 118 -4.91 20.64 2.69
C SER A 118 -3.91 21.06 1.59
N LYS A 119 -3.09 20.12 1.10
CA LYS A 119 -2.08 20.40 0.06
C LYS A 119 -2.72 20.71 -1.30
N MET A 120 -3.88 20.11 -1.63
CA MET A 120 -4.60 20.41 -2.88
C MET A 120 -5.30 21.78 -2.88
N LYS A 121 -5.78 22.25 -1.73
CA LYS A 121 -6.43 23.58 -1.65
C LYS A 121 -5.45 24.74 -1.78
N SER A 122 -4.19 24.56 -1.36
CA SER A 122 -3.18 25.62 -1.44
C SER A 122 -2.63 25.83 -2.86
N ASP A 123 -2.66 24.80 -3.71
CA ASP A 123 -2.13 24.88 -5.09
C ASP A 123 -3.16 25.48 -6.06
N SER A 124 -4.45 25.39 -5.74
CA SER A 124 -5.54 25.96 -6.57
C SER A 124 -5.77 27.47 -6.34
N SER A 125 -4.94 28.14 -5.54
CA SER A 125 -5.12 29.56 -5.16
C SER A 125 -3.94 30.45 -5.57
N LYS A 126 -3.21 30.09 -6.63
CA LYS A 126 -2.12 30.91 -7.18
C LYS A 126 -2.29 31.17 -8.66
#